data_AF-A0A0K2T1K8-F1
#
_entry.id   AF-A0A0K2T1K8-F1
#
_cell.length_a   1.000
_cell.length_b   1.000
_cell.length_c   1.000
_cell.angle_alpha   90.00
_cell.angle_beta   90.00
_cell.angle_gamma   90.00
#
_symmetry.space_group_name_H-M   'P 1'
#
loop_
_entity.id
_entity.type
_entity.pdbx_description
1 polymer ?
#
loop_
_entity_poly.entity_id
_entity_poly.type
_entity_poly.pdbx_seq_one_letter_code
_entity_poly.pdbx_strand_id
1 'polypeptide(L)'
;MKEIEFDIRNDGSCFGHKDWFDSFYSVIFRFHEELPTNIKATTHDCLLNAGDQLLQRVDSILNEQDPDPEAKLECLNDMKMIVYLITQLTELIERETVEKSSQISAASLPGKGRKKNSTSGYDWAGMNWESSRMSAINFMYKILQLNVNRLFTPPVAEEDFINCIANAGFRILENPVMAHQRNRSVRMSVIQVLSSLNSRFDYSLSCSFKLVQELKLFEHMVSPLAEAVEVFVKEFNCKSIVMEIIQEISRLDMKELNRDTSATRSYSLFLFELTEKLPEYVRPSLSLLIVHLDGDSYMMRKSILGILGDIVIKVLSKEDLDEKSKDNCNQFLEYLEDHIHDINAHVRSSVLSIWCKLCVAKSIPLGRQYSVLKLTMGRLLDKSSNVRKQAVQLLTSLLQCNPYTFSLPIEELESQLNAESKKLQDLEGLIDKY
;
A
#
# COMPACT_ATOMS: atom_id res chain seq x y z
N MET A 1 -11.75 -31.67 -25.00
CA MET A 1 -11.27 -30.33 -25.41
C MET A 1 -11.83 -29.86 -26.74
N LYS A 2 -11.57 -30.50 -27.90
CA LYS A 2 -12.14 -30.03 -29.17
C LYS A 2 -13.68 -30.05 -29.23
N GLU A 3 -14.29 -31.07 -28.62
CA GLU A 3 -15.74 -31.18 -28.48
C GLU A 3 -16.27 -30.08 -27.54
N ILE A 4 -15.65 -29.89 -26.37
CA ILE A 4 -15.95 -28.78 -25.45
C ILE A 4 -15.80 -27.41 -26.14
N GLU A 5 -14.77 -27.20 -26.96
CA GLU A 5 -14.57 -25.97 -27.74
C GLU A 5 -15.72 -25.73 -28.73
N PHE A 6 -16.15 -26.78 -29.43
CA PHE A 6 -17.29 -26.71 -30.34
C PHE A 6 -18.57 -26.38 -29.58
N ASP A 7 -18.82 -27.07 -28.47
CA ASP A 7 -20.04 -26.86 -27.70
C ASP A 7 -20.08 -25.50 -27.00
N ILE A 8 -18.98 -24.99 -26.43
CA ILE A 8 -18.96 -23.64 -25.84
C ILE A 8 -19.29 -22.58 -26.90
N ARG A 9 -18.85 -22.79 -28.16
CA ARG A 9 -19.18 -21.88 -29.26
C ARG A 9 -20.65 -21.92 -29.65
N ASN A 10 -21.33 -23.04 -29.48
CA ASN A 10 -22.70 -23.25 -29.98
C ASN A 10 -23.77 -23.20 -28.88
N ASP A 11 -23.48 -23.77 -27.71
CA ASP A 11 -24.42 -24.07 -26.62
C ASP A 11 -24.23 -23.14 -25.40
N GLY A 12 -23.21 -22.28 -25.40
CA GLY A 12 -23.04 -21.23 -24.41
C GLY A 12 -22.19 -21.62 -23.19
N SER A 13 -22.43 -20.95 -22.05
CA SER A 13 -21.65 -21.01 -20.81
C SER A 13 -22.25 -21.90 -19.71
N CYS A 14 -22.98 -22.97 -20.08
CA CYS A 14 -23.68 -23.86 -19.14
C CYS A 14 -22.76 -24.99 -18.62
N PHE A 15 -21.83 -24.66 -17.73
CA PHE A 15 -20.81 -25.58 -17.21
C PHE A 15 -21.40 -26.68 -16.31
N GLY A 16 -22.47 -26.40 -15.57
CA GLY A 16 -23.07 -27.30 -14.59
C GLY A 16 -23.73 -28.56 -15.18
N HIS A 17 -24.07 -28.56 -16.47
CA HIS A 17 -24.83 -29.65 -17.10
C HIS A 17 -23.99 -30.60 -17.95
N LYS A 18 -22.69 -30.32 -18.16
CA LYS A 18 -21.89 -30.97 -19.22
C LYS A 18 -20.52 -31.49 -18.78
N ASP A 19 -20.26 -31.67 -17.49
CA ASP A 19 -18.96 -32.12 -16.92
C ASP A 19 -17.74 -31.30 -17.41
N TRP A 20 -17.98 -30.08 -17.91
CA TRP A 20 -16.91 -29.22 -18.44
C TRP A 20 -15.99 -28.73 -17.35
N PHE A 21 -16.55 -28.46 -16.16
CA PHE A 21 -15.77 -28.02 -15.00
C PHE A 21 -14.64 -29.00 -14.69
N ASP A 22 -14.94 -30.28 -14.53
CA ASP A 22 -13.95 -31.31 -14.19
C ASP A 22 -12.86 -31.47 -15.26
N SER A 23 -13.23 -31.28 -16.53
CA SER A 23 -12.28 -31.29 -17.65
C SER A 23 -11.29 -30.14 -17.56
N PHE A 24 -11.77 -28.90 -17.41
CA PHE A 24 -10.90 -27.72 -17.25
C PHE A 24 -10.10 -27.77 -15.94
N TYR A 25 -10.74 -28.19 -14.85
CA TYR A 25 -10.10 -28.37 -13.56
C TYR A 25 -8.93 -29.36 -13.65
N SER A 26 -9.13 -30.51 -14.31
CA SER A 26 -8.07 -31.52 -14.50
C SER A 26 -6.90 -30.97 -15.32
N VAL A 27 -7.17 -30.15 -16.34
CA VAL A 27 -6.12 -29.45 -17.09
C VAL A 27 -5.30 -28.54 -16.18
N ILE A 28 -5.96 -27.71 -15.37
CA ILE A 28 -5.29 -26.70 -14.51
C ILE A 28 -4.52 -27.35 -13.37
N PHE A 29 -5.09 -28.35 -12.68
CA PHE A 29 -4.55 -28.86 -11.43
C PHE A 29 -3.74 -30.16 -11.53
N ARG A 30 -3.92 -30.95 -12.60
CA ARG A 30 -3.25 -32.26 -12.71
C ARG A 30 -2.34 -32.37 -13.91
N PHE A 31 -2.81 -31.93 -15.08
CA PHE A 31 -2.14 -32.24 -16.34
C PHE A 31 -1.41 -31.04 -16.96
N HIS A 32 -1.38 -29.88 -16.30
CA HIS A 32 -0.84 -28.65 -16.89
C HIS A 32 0.65 -28.77 -17.29
N GLU A 33 1.47 -29.60 -16.64
CA GLU A 33 2.88 -29.75 -17.03
C GLU A 33 3.04 -30.64 -18.27
N GLU A 34 2.24 -31.69 -18.38
CA GLU A 34 2.37 -32.75 -19.40
C GLU A 34 1.65 -32.41 -20.71
N LEU A 35 0.69 -31.47 -20.66
CA LEU A 35 -0.15 -31.17 -21.81
C LEU A 35 0.60 -30.38 -22.91
N PRO A 36 0.39 -30.73 -24.19
CA PRO A 36 0.84 -29.93 -25.32
C PRO A 36 0.36 -28.48 -25.31
N THR A 37 1.17 -27.56 -25.85
CA THR A 37 0.88 -26.12 -25.92
C THR A 37 -0.43 -25.80 -26.62
N ASN A 38 -0.79 -26.53 -27.67
CA ASN A 38 -2.06 -26.35 -28.36
C ASN A 38 -3.27 -26.65 -27.47
N ILE A 39 -3.19 -27.65 -26.58
CA ILE A 39 -4.28 -27.96 -25.65
C ILE A 39 -4.39 -26.86 -24.60
N LYS A 40 -3.26 -26.35 -24.10
CA LYS A 40 -3.21 -25.23 -23.17
C LYS A 40 -3.83 -23.96 -23.77
N ALA A 41 -3.48 -23.63 -25.02
CA ALA A 41 -4.04 -22.50 -25.75
C ALA A 41 -5.56 -22.65 -25.94
N THR A 42 -6.01 -23.81 -26.42
CA THR A 42 -7.45 -24.10 -26.56
C THR A 42 -8.18 -23.98 -25.22
N THR A 43 -7.59 -24.48 -24.13
CA THR A 43 -8.17 -24.41 -22.78
C THR A 43 -8.38 -22.96 -22.36
N HIS A 44 -7.35 -22.13 -22.52
CA HIS A 44 -7.40 -20.71 -22.23
C HIS A 44 -8.47 -19.98 -23.04
N ASP A 45 -8.47 -20.15 -24.37
CA ASP A 45 -9.40 -19.45 -25.25
C ASP A 45 -10.85 -19.89 -25.01
N CYS A 46 -11.08 -21.17 -24.71
CA CYS A 46 -12.41 -21.67 -24.37
C CYS A 46 -12.93 -21.03 -23.08
N LEU A 47 -12.10 -20.94 -22.03
CA LEU A 47 -12.51 -20.35 -20.76
C LEU A 47 -12.81 -18.86 -20.88
N LEU A 48 -11.99 -18.10 -21.61
CA LEU A 48 -12.27 -16.67 -21.82
C LEU A 48 -13.55 -16.46 -22.63
N ASN A 49 -13.77 -17.24 -23.69
CA ASN A 49 -15.01 -17.18 -24.49
C ASN A 49 -16.24 -17.54 -23.63
N ALA A 50 -16.14 -18.58 -22.79
CA ALA A 50 -17.19 -18.93 -21.84
C ALA A 50 -17.43 -17.80 -20.83
N GLY A 51 -16.39 -17.11 -20.39
CA GLY A 51 -16.48 -15.92 -19.54
C GLY A 51 -17.26 -14.78 -20.21
N ASP A 52 -16.97 -14.46 -21.46
CA ASP A 52 -17.69 -13.40 -22.19
C ASP A 52 -19.18 -13.73 -22.38
N GLN A 53 -19.51 -14.99 -22.64
CA GLN A 53 -20.90 -15.46 -22.72
C GLN A 53 -21.59 -15.46 -21.35
N LEU A 54 -20.88 -15.86 -20.29
CA LEU A 54 -21.37 -15.80 -18.92
C LEU A 54 -21.75 -14.36 -18.53
N LEU A 55 -20.94 -13.37 -18.86
CA LEU A 55 -21.24 -11.96 -18.57
C LEU A 55 -22.59 -11.54 -19.16
N GLN A 56 -22.88 -11.93 -20.42
CA GLN A 56 -24.14 -11.62 -21.08
C GLN A 56 -25.33 -12.33 -20.40
N ARG A 57 -25.15 -13.60 -20.03
CA ARG A 57 -26.19 -14.39 -19.36
C ARG A 57 -26.50 -13.87 -17.95
N VAL A 58 -25.46 -13.54 -17.17
CA VAL A 58 -25.62 -12.95 -15.83
C VAL A 58 -26.36 -11.62 -15.93
N ASP A 59 -25.98 -10.75 -16.86
CA ASP A 59 -26.66 -9.48 -17.07
C ASP A 59 -28.15 -9.67 -17.45
N SER A 60 -28.44 -10.61 -18.36
CA SER A 60 -29.81 -10.96 -18.74
C SER A 60 -30.67 -11.39 -17.55
N ILE A 61 -30.17 -12.31 -16.72
CA ILE A 61 -30.91 -12.82 -15.54
C ILE A 61 -31.08 -11.73 -14.48
N LEU A 62 -30.07 -10.87 -14.28
CA LEU A 62 -30.16 -9.77 -13.31
C LEU A 62 -31.15 -8.68 -13.72
N ASN A 63 -31.41 -8.51 -15.02
CA ASN A 63 -32.35 -7.52 -15.56
C ASN A 63 -33.79 -8.06 -15.71
N GLU A 64 -34.01 -9.35 -15.48
CA GLU A 64 -35.34 -9.96 -15.46
C GLU A 64 -36.11 -9.56 -14.18
N GLN A 65 -37.42 -9.32 -14.30
CA GLN A 65 -38.25 -8.86 -13.17
C GLN A 65 -38.50 -9.97 -12.15
N ASP A 66 -38.82 -11.18 -12.62
CA ASP A 66 -39.06 -12.36 -11.81
C ASP A 66 -38.29 -13.55 -12.41
N PRO A 67 -36.95 -13.59 -12.26
CA PRO A 67 -36.14 -14.66 -12.81
C PRO A 67 -36.53 -15.98 -12.15
N ASP A 68 -36.67 -17.02 -12.99
CA ASP A 68 -36.94 -18.37 -12.52
C ASP A 68 -35.88 -18.81 -11.48
N PRO A 69 -36.29 -19.30 -10.28
CA PRO A 69 -35.35 -19.66 -9.22
C PRO A 69 -34.34 -20.73 -9.62
N GLU A 70 -34.73 -21.68 -10.47
CA GLU A 70 -33.84 -22.74 -10.96
C GLU A 70 -32.82 -22.16 -11.94
N ALA A 71 -33.26 -21.39 -12.95
CA ALA A 71 -32.37 -20.69 -13.88
C ALA A 71 -31.38 -19.74 -13.16
N LYS A 72 -31.83 -19.06 -12.10
CA LYS A 72 -30.98 -18.21 -11.25
C LYS A 72 -29.91 -19.03 -10.53
N LEU A 73 -30.28 -20.17 -9.95
CA LEU A 73 -29.35 -21.07 -9.25
C LEU A 73 -28.33 -21.68 -10.21
N GLU A 74 -28.76 -22.10 -11.40
CA GLU A 74 -27.87 -22.60 -12.45
C GLU A 74 -26.87 -21.53 -12.87
N CYS A 75 -27.34 -20.29 -13.10
CA CYS A 75 -26.46 -19.18 -13.46
C CYS A 75 -25.45 -18.85 -12.35
N LEU A 76 -25.87 -18.90 -11.08
CA LEU A 76 -24.97 -18.73 -9.95
C LEU A 76 -23.88 -19.81 -9.93
N ASN A 77 -24.25 -21.08 -10.14
CA ASN A 77 -23.30 -22.19 -10.14
C ASN A 77 -22.31 -22.08 -11.30
N ASP A 78 -22.79 -21.80 -12.50
CA ASP A 78 -21.95 -21.58 -13.69
C ASP A 78 -21.01 -20.39 -13.50
N MET A 79 -21.50 -19.30 -12.90
CA MET A 79 -20.69 -18.14 -12.58
C MET A 79 -19.55 -18.51 -11.64
N LYS A 80 -19.84 -19.22 -10.54
CA LYS A 80 -18.81 -19.66 -9.58
C LYS A 80 -17.78 -20.56 -10.25
N MET A 81 -18.23 -21.54 -11.04
CA MET A 81 -17.35 -22.48 -11.75
C MET A 81 -16.41 -21.77 -12.73
N ILE A 82 -16.95 -20.92 -13.61
CA ILE A 82 -16.17 -20.23 -14.64
C ILE A 82 -15.23 -19.19 -14.03
N VAL A 83 -15.71 -18.39 -13.06
CA VAL A 83 -14.86 -17.43 -12.35
C VAL A 83 -13.70 -18.14 -11.69
N TYR A 84 -13.97 -19.22 -10.94
CA TYR A 84 -12.93 -20.04 -10.30
C TYR A 84 -11.90 -20.55 -11.32
N LEU A 85 -12.35 -21.16 -12.42
CA LEU A 85 -11.44 -21.70 -13.44
C LEU A 85 -10.58 -20.61 -14.10
N ILE A 86 -11.16 -19.46 -14.45
CA ILE A 86 -10.41 -18.34 -15.05
C ILE A 86 -9.38 -17.77 -14.09
N THR A 87 -9.74 -17.56 -12.82
CA THR A 87 -8.82 -17.03 -11.81
C THR A 87 -7.71 -18.04 -11.49
N GLN A 88 -8.03 -19.33 -11.34
CA GLN A 88 -7.03 -20.36 -11.07
C GLN A 88 -6.09 -20.59 -12.25
N LEU A 89 -6.60 -20.54 -13.48
CA LEU A 89 -5.76 -20.56 -14.67
C LEU A 89 -4.83 -19.34 -14.73
N THR A 90 -5.35 -18.15 -14.42
CA THR A 90 -4.54 -16.92 -14.38
C THR A 90 -3.42 -17.03 -13.34
N GLU A 91 -3.74 -17.54 -12.14
CA GLU A 91 -2.74 -17.75 -11.09
C GLU A 91 -1.67 -18.76 -11.50
N LEU A 92 -2.07 -19.87 -12.11
CA LEU A 92 -1.16 -20.88 -12.63
C LEU A 92 -0.19 -20.29 -13.65
N ILE A 93 -0.70 -19.55 -14.65
CA ILE A 93 0.13 -18.98 -15.71
C ILE A 93 1.11 -17.94 -15.13
N GLU A 94 0.66 -17.06 -14.23
CA GLU A 94 1.55 -16.09 -13.58
C GLU A 94 2.65 -16.78 -12.76
N ARG A 95 2.28 -17.78 -11.95
CA ARG A 95 3.24 -18.54 -11.14
C ARG A 95 4.32 -19.18 -12.00
N GLU A 96 3.92 -19.93 -13.04
CA GLU A 96 4.88 -20.57 -13.94
C GLU A 96 5.76 -19.55 -14.69
N THR A 97 5.18 -18.41 -15.07
CA THR A 97 5.91 -17.33 -15.75
C THR A 97 6.99 -16.75 -14.85
N VAL A 98 6.67 -16.47 -13.59
CA VAL A 98 7.63 -15.97 -12.60
C VAL A 98 8.70 -17.02 -12.34
N GLU A 99 8.32 -18.24 -11.95
CA GLU A 99 9.26 -19.31 -11.61
C GLU A 99 10.26 -19.60 -12.74
N LYS A 100 9.77 -19.76 -13.97
CA LYS A 100 10.63 -20.08 -15.12
C LYS A 100 11.48 -18.88 -15.56
N SER A 101 10.97 -17.65 -15.44
CA SER A 101 11.78 -16.46 -15.69
C SER A 101 12.94 -16.31 -14.69
N SER A 102 12.69 -16.61 -13.41
CA SER A 102 13.72 -16.62 -12.37
C SER A 102 14.78 -17.70 -12.62
N GLN A 103 14.37 -18.91 -13.00
CA GLN A 103 15.31 -20.00 -13.35
C GLN A 103 16.20 -19.65 -14.55
N ILE A 104 15.64 -19.06 -15.61
CA ILE A 104 16.41 -18.61 -16.77
C ILE A 104 17.47 -17.57 -16.37
N SER A 105 17.11 -16.63 -15.50
CA SER A 105 18.05 -15.61 -15.01
C SER A 105 19.18 -16.21 -14.16
N ALA A 106 18.86 -17.20 -13.31
CA ALA A 106 19.85 -17.88 -12.47
C ALA A 106 20.79 -18.81 -13.26
N ALA A 107 20.32 -19.40 -14.37
CA ALA A 107 21.13 -20.26 -15.24
C ALA A 107 22.12 -19.48 -16.12
N SER A 108 21.93 -18.17 -16.30
CA SER A 108 22.88 -17.31 -17.02
C SER A 108 24.09 -16.96 -16.15
N LEU A 109 25.17 -17.75 -16.27
CA LEU A 109 26.45 -17.47 -15.60
C LEU A 109 27.01 -16.08 -15.99
N PRO A 110 27.64 -15.34 -15.05
CA PRO A 110 28.26 -14.05 -15.35
C PRO A 110 29.59 -14.30 -16.06
N GLY A 111 29.56 -14.41 -17.38
CA GLY A 111 30.78 -14.43 -18.19
C GLY A 111 30.72 -15.28 -19.44
N LYS A 112 29.99 -14.83 -20.46
CA LYS A 112 30.39 -14.91 -21.88
C LYS A 112 29.31 -14.31 -22.78
N GLY A 113 29.67 -13.20 -23.42
CA GLY A 113 29.39 -12.90 -24.83
C GLY A 113 27.94 -12.82 -25.31
N ARG A 114 27.62 -11.62 -25.84
CA ARG A 114 26.48 -11.29 -26.73
C ARG A 114 25.10 -11.26 -26.06
N LYS A 115 24.65 -10.02 -25.78
CA LYS A 115 23.22 -9.66 -25.75
C LYS A 115 22.58 -10.09 -27.07
N LYS A 116 22.04 -11.30 -27.10
CA LYS A 116 20.90 -11.61 -27.96
C LYS A 116 19.70 -11.09 -27.16
N ASN A 117 19.02 -10.08 -27.67
CA ASN A 117 17.68 -9.72 -27.18
C ASN A 117 16.77 -10.92 -27.48
N SER A 118 16.77 -11.95 -26.64
CA SER A 118 15.70 -12.94 -26.64
C SER A 118 14.59 -12.39 -25.77
N THR A 119 13.72 -11.61 -26.38
CA THR A 119 12.42 -11.18 -25.85
C THR A 119 11.44 -12.35 -25.69
N SER A 120 11.91 -13.59 -25.59
CA SER A 120 11.05 -14.75 -25.37
C SER A 120 11.00 -15.03 -23.88
N GLY A 121 10.10 -14.32 -23.19
CA GLY A 121 9.64 -14.76 -21.87
C GLY A 121 9.08 -16.18 -21.95
N TYR A 122 8.90 -16.82 -20.79
CA TYR A 122 8.22 -18.11 -20.75
C TYR A 122 6.86 -18.00 -21.41
N ASP A 123 6.59 -18.90 -22.35
CA ASP A 123 5.33 -18.97 -23.07
C ASP A 123 4.59 -20.23 -22.67
N TRP A 124 3.60 -20.07 -21.79
CA TRP A 124 2.85 -21.19 -21.20
C TRP A 124 2.10 -22.03 -22.25
N ALA A 125 1.62 -21.41 -23.33
CA ALA A 125 0.76 -22.07 -24.32
C ALA A 125 1.17 -21.83 -25.79
N GLY A 126 2.34 -21.24 -26.06
CA GLY A 126 2.63 -20.74 -27.41
C GLY A 126 1.85 -19.45 -27.75
N MET A 127 1.36 -18.74 -26.74
CA MET A 127 0.52 -17.54 -26.85
C MET A 127 1.18 -16.31 -26.20
N ASN A 128 0.83 -15.13 -26.69
CA ASN A 128 1.23 -13.89 -26.03
C ASN A 128 0.43 -13.68 -24.74
N TRP A 129 0.95 -14.17 -23.61
CA TRP A 129 0.29 -14.01 -22.31
C TRP A 129 0.07 -12.54 -21.93
N GLU A 130 0.93 -11.61 -22.36
CA GLU A 130 0.75 -10.20 -22.02
C GLU A 130 -0.57 -9.62 -22.54
N SER A 131 -0.99 -10.01 -23.76
CA SER A 131 -2.30 -9.63 -24.29
C SER A 131 -3.44 -10.39 -23.62
N SER A 132 -3.27 -11.69 -23.38
CA SER A 132 -4.29 -12.56 -22.81
C SER A 132 -4.60 -12.24 -21.35
N ARG A 133 -3.58 -11.85 -20.57
CA ARG A 133 -3.71 -11.36 -19.19
C ARG A 133 -4.74 -10.23 -19.09
N MET A 134 -4.71 -9.30 -20.04
CA MET A 134 -5.64 -8.17 -20.04
C MET A 134 -7.09 -8.64 -20.24
N SER A 135 -7.33 -9.67 -21.05
CA SER A 135 -8.66 -10.25 -21.22
C SER A 135 -9.17 -10.87 -19.92
N ALA A 136 -8.33 -11.60 -19.18
CA ALA A 136 -8.70 -12.14 -17.87
C ALA A 136 -9.00 -11.02 -16.84
N ILE A 137 -8.16 -9.97 -16.79
CA ILE A 137 -8.39 -8.80 -15.93
C ILE A 137 -9.71 -8.11 -16.29
N ASN A 138 -9.97 -7.91 -17.58
CA ASN A 138 -11.21 -7.28 -18.06
C ASN A 138 -12.43 -8.13 -17.71
N PHE A 139 -12.36 -9.45 -17.82
CA PHE A 139 -13.43 -10.34 -17.38
C PHE A 139 -13.69 -10.18 -15.87
N MET A 140 -12.65 -10.26 -15.03
CA MET A 140 -12.75 -10.06 -13.58
C MET A 140 -13.34 -8.68 -13.23
N TYR A 141 -12.93 -7.63 -13.94
CA TYR A 141 -13.49 -6.29 -13.72
C TYR A 141 -14.98 -6.24 -14.08
N LYS A 142 -15.35 -6.74 -15.28
CA LYS A 142 -16.73 -6.70 -15.78
C LYS A 142 -17.69 -7.50 -14.90
N ILE A 143 -17.31 -8.69 -14.43
CA ILE A 143 -18.20 -9.50 -13.58
C ILE A 143 -18.48 -8.78 -12.25
N LEU A 144 -17.47 -8.12 -11.67
CA LEU A 144 -17.64 -7.29 -10.47
C LEU A 144 -18.47 -6.03 -10.73
N GLN A 145 -18.58 -5.58 -11.99
CA GLN A 145 -19.44 -4.45 -12.33
C GLN A 145 -20.93 -4.81 -12.28
N LEU A 146 -21.28 -6.08 -12.53
CA LEU A 146 -22.65 -6.56 -12.44
C LEU A 146 -23.12 -6.64 -10.99
N ASN A 147 -24.43 -6.55 -10.75
CA ASN A 147 -25.03 -6.66 -9.42
C ASN A 147 -25.14 -8.13 -8.95
N VAL A 148 -24.03 -8.86 -9.04
CA VAL A 148 -23.96 -10.33 -8.83
C VAL A 148 -24.39 -10.74 -7.42
N ASN A 149 -24.30 -9.86 -6.42
CA ASN A 149 -24.86 -10.08 -5.09
C ASN A 149 -26.32 -10.55 -5.14
N ARG A 150 -27.13 -10.07 -6.10
CA ARG A 150 -28.53 -10.49 -6.27
C ARG A 150 -28.70 -11.95 -6.68
N LEU A 151 -27.66 -12.61 -7.22
CA LEU A 151 -27.70 -14.04 -7.56
C LEU A 151 -27.63 -14.92 -6.30
N PHE A 152 -26.95 -14.45 -5.25
CA PHE A 152 -26.80 -15.19 -4.00
C PHE A 152 -28.07 -15.15 -3.14
N THR A 153 -28.21 -16.12 -2.25
CA THR A 153 -29.29 -16.18 -1.25
C THR A 153 -28.69 -16.51 0.12
N PRO A 154 -28.59 -15.56 1.07
CA PRO A 154 -28.97 -14.14 1.00
C PRO A 154 -28.17 -13.36 -0.07
N PRO A 155 -28.59 -12.14 -0.48
CA PRO A 155 -27.99 -11.41 -1.60
C PRO A 155 -26.64 -10.75 -1.23
N VAL A 156 -25.69 -11.58 -0.83
CA VAL A 156 -24.33 -11.26 -0.41
C VAL A 156 -23.43 -12.31 -1.04
N ALA A 157 -22.43 -11.88 -1.81
CA ALA A 157 -21.46 -12.82 -2.37
C ALA A 157 -20.67 -13.53 -1.27
N GLU A 158 -20.38 -14.81 -1.49
CA GLU A 158 -19.57 -15.61 -0.58
C GLU A 158 -18.11 -15.12 -0.56
N GLU A 159 -17.47 -15.24 0.62
CA GLU A 159 -16.09 -14.80 0.80
C GLU A 159 -15.12 -15.54 -0.13
N ASP A 160 -15.32 -16.85 -0.35
CA ASP A 160 -14.49 -17.65 -1.24
C ASP A 160 -14.54 -17.15 -2.70
N PHE A 161 -15.69 -16.68 -3.17
CA PHE A 161 -15.82 -16.08 -4.50
C PHE A 161 -15.01 -14.79 -4.61
N ILE A 162 -15.11 -13.93 -3.60
CA ILE A 162 -14.38 -12.67 -3.50
C ILE A 162 -12.87 -12.93 -3.45
N ASN A 163 -12.44 -13.84 -2.57
CA ASN A 163 -11.05 -14.23 -2.38
C ASN A 163 -10.44 -14.82 -3.66
N CYS A 164 -11.21 -15.58 -4.44
CA CYS A 164 -10.74 -16.15 -5.69
C CYS A 164 -10.32 -15.08 -6.70
N ILE A 165 -11.11 -14.01 -6.84
CA ILE A 165 -10.79 -12.87 -7.72
C ILE A 165 -9.66 -12.04 -7.13
N ALA A 166 -9.66 -11.81 -5.82
CA ALA A 166 -8.62 -11.05 -5.14
C ALA A 166 -7.25 -11.71 -5.28
N ASN A 167 -7.17 -13.03 -5.05
CA ASN A 167 -5.94 -13.80 -5.12
C ASN A 167 -5.35 -13.79 -6.52
N ALA A 168 -6.16 -13.92 -7.57
CA ALA A 168 -5.71 -13.74 -8.94
C ALA A 168 -5.16 -12.33 -9.20
N GLY A 169 -5.83 -11.29 -8.68
CA GLY A 169 -5.35 -9.90 -8.76
C GLY A 169 -3.99 -9.71 -8.09
N PHE A 170 -3.85 -10.14 -6.82
CA PHE A 170 -2.57 -10.07 -6.11
C PHE A 170 -1.49 -10.88 -6.79
N ARG A 171 -1.80 -12.10 -7.27
CA ARG A 171 -0.85 -12.95 -8.00
C ARG A 171 -0.26 -12.27 -9.24
N ILE A 172 -1.08 -11.50 -9.97
CA ILE A 172 -0.56 -10.71 -11.11
C ILE A 172 0.43 -9.65 -10.61
N LEU A 173 0.12 -8.96 -9.51
CA LEU A 173 0.99 -7.92 -8.93
C LEU A 173 2.29 -8.49 -8.34
N GLU A 174 2.28 -9.72 -7.82
CA GLU A 174 3.48 -10.42 -7.32
C GLU A 174 4.59 -10.52 -8.38
N ASN A 175 4.24 -10.50 -9.67
CA ASN A 175 5.21 -10.48 -10.76
C ASN A 175 6.04 -9.17 -10.73
N PRO A 176 7.38 -9.23 -10.53
CA PRO A 176 8.21 -8.03 -10.38
C PRO A 176 8.15 -7.07 -11.57
N VAL A 177 7.82 -7.59 -12.76
CA VAL A 177 7.64 -6.80 -13.98
C VAL A 177 6.48 -5.81 -13.86
N MET A 178 5.51 -6.04 -12.95
CA MET A 178 4.42 -5.12 -12.65
C MET A 178 4.89 -3.86 -11.92
N ALA A 179 6.05 -3.85 -11.26
CA ALA A 179 6.62 -2.63 -10.68
C ALA A 179 7.17 -1.69 -11.77
N HIS A 180 7.42 -2.17 -12.98
CA HIS A 180 7.96 -1.34 -14.07
C HIS A 180 6.92 -0.37 -14.63
N GLN A 181 7.34 0.86 -14.95
CA GLN A 181 6.44 1.90 -15.47
C GLN A 181 5.76 1.54 -16.79
N ARG A 182 6.42 0.75 -17.66
CA ARG A 182 5.84 0.28 -18.93
C ARG A 182 4.57 -0.56 -18.75
N ASN A 183 4.42 -1.20 -17.59
CA ASN A 183 3.29 -2.06 -17.26
C ASN A 183 2.27 -1.37 -16.35
N ARG A 184 2.37 -0.04 -16.21
CA ARG A 184 1.45 0.73 -15.37
C ARG A 184 0.00 0.56 -15.80
N SER A 185 -0.31 0.49 -17.09
CA SER A 185 -1.69 0.26 -17.56
C SER A 185 -2.26 -1.06 -17.04
N VAL A 186 -1.51 -2.15 -17.15
CA VAL A 186 -1.89 -3.48 -16.63
C VAL A 186 -2.07 -3.43 -15.11
N ARG A 187 -1.09 -2.84 -14.41
CA ARG A 187 -1.15 -2.67 -12.96
C ARG A 187 -2.40 -1.90 -12.53
N MET A 188 -2.72 -0.80 -13.20
CA MET A 188 -3.92 -0.01 -12.92
C MET A 188 -5.21 -0.78 -13.16
N SER A 189 -5.30 -1.59 -14.23
CA SER A 189 -6.47 -2.45 -14.46
C SER A 189 -6.66 -3.47 -13.33
N VAL A 190 -5.58 -4.07 -12.82
CA VAL A 190 -5.64 -4.98 -11.66
C VAL A 190 -6.06 -4.22 -10.40
N ILE A 191 -5.50 -3.03 -10.17
CA ILE A 191 -5.89 -2.17 -9.05
C ILE A 191 -7.40 -1.88 -9.11
N GLN A 192 -7.97 -1.56 -10.27
CA GLN A 192 -9.40 -1.32 -10.43
C GLN A 192 -10.27 -2.54 -10.08
N VAL A 193 -9.80 -3.76 -10.37
CA VAL A 193 -10.46 -5.00 -9.90
C VAL A 193 -10.46 -5.04 -8.37
N LEU A 194 -9.30 -4.88 -7.74
CA LEU A 194 -9.19 -4.88 -6.27
C LEU A 194 -10.02 -3.75 -5.63
N SER A 195 -10.06 -2.56 -6.23
CA SER A 195 -10.89 -1.44 -5.77
C SER A 195 -12.38 -1.76 -5.83
N SER A 196 -12.82 -2.48 -6.87
CA SER A 196 -14.20 -2.92 -7.02
C SER A 196 -14.59 -3.91 -5.91
N LEU A 197 -13.67 -4.81 -5.53
CA LEU A 197 -13.88 -5.72 -4.39
C LEU A 197 -14.04 -4.94 -3.07
N ASN A 198 -13.14 -3.99 -2.81
CA ASN A 198 -13.20 -3.17 -1.58
C ASN A 198 -14.47 -2.31 -1.51
N SER A 199 -14.91 -1.73 -2.63
CA SER A 199 -16.05 -0.79 -2.63
C SER A 199 -17.42 -1.46 -2.65
N ARG A 200 -17.54 -2.69 -3.20
CA ARG A 200 -18.84 -3.33 -3.46
C ARG A 200 -19.07 -4.66 -2.75
N PHE A 201 -18.01 -5.28 -2.22
CA PHE A 201 -18.05 -6.64 -1.68
C PHE A 201 -17.47 -6.76 -0.27
N ASP A 202 -17.39 -5.64 0.46
CA ASP A 202 -16.91 -5.59 1.87
C ASP A 202 -15.55 -6.29 2.10
N TYR A 203 -14.65 -6.17 1.13
CA TYR A 203 -13.36 -6.88 1.13
C TYR A 203 -12.26 -6.15 1.91
N SER A 204 -12.54 -4.98 2.51
CA SER A 204 -11.50 -4.10 3.07
C SER A 204 -10.62 -4.78 4.12
N LEU A 205 -11.23 -5.52 5.06
CA LEU A 205 -10.49 -6.19 6.12
C LEU A 205 -9.50 -7.22 5.56
N SER A 206 -9.99 -8.16 4.74
CA SER A 206 -9.17 -9.19 4.10
C SER A 206 -8.12 -8.59 3.15
N CYS A 207 -8.47 -7.49 2.45
CA CYS A 207 -7.55 -6.74 1.62
C CYS A 207 -6.40 -6.14 2.43
N SER A 208 -6.69 -5.51 3.57
CA SER A 208 -5.68 -4.90 4.44
C SER A 208 -4.66 -5.94 4.95
N PHE A 209 -5.14 -7.11 5.38
CA PHE A 209 -4.29 -8.21 5.80
C PHE A 209 -3.41 -8.71 4.65
N LYS A 210 -4.02 -8.96 3.48
CA LYS A 210 -3.30 -9.43 2.30
C LYS A 210 -2.25 -8.42 1.84
N LEU A 211 -2.54 -7.11 1.84
CA LEU A 211 -1.57 -6.06 1.51
C LEU A 211 -0.34 -6.09 2.42
N VAL A 212 -0.55 -6.21 3.73
CA VAL A 212 0.57 -6.31 4.71
C VAL A 212 1.36 -7.60 4.48
N GLN A 213 0.70 -8.71 4.17
CA GLN A 213 1.36 -9.96 3.81
C GLN A 213 2.22 -9.81 2.54
N GLU A 214 1.72 -9.16 1.50
CA GLU A 214 2.47 -8.94 0.25
C GLU A 214 3.70 -8.06 0.49
N LEU A 215 3.61 -7.02 1.33
CA LEU A 215 4.75 -6.20 1.72
C LEU A 215 5.84 -6.99 2.46
N LYS A 216 5.44 -8.01 3.24
CA LYS A 216 6.37 -8.91 3.92
C LYS A 216 7.15 -9.78 2.93
N LEU A 217 6.45 -10.27 1.90
CA LEU A 217 6.98 -11.28 0.98
C LEU A 217 7.77 -10.67 -0.19
N PHE A 218 7.40 -9.46 -0.64
CA PHE A 218 7.89 -8.91 -1.89
C PHE A 218 8.28 -7.43 -1.78
N GLU A 219 9.59 -7.13 -1.79
CA GLU A 219 10.09 -5.75 -1.67
C GLU A 219 9.62 -4.82 -2.81
N HIS A 220 9.41 -5.36 -4.02
CA HIS A 220 8.95 -4.56 -5.18
C HIS A 220 7.49 -4.12 -5.07
N MET A 221 6.72 -4.66 -4.12
CA MET A 221 5.30 -4.36 -3.93
C MET A 221 5.03 -3.03 -3.23
N VAL A 222 6.04 -2.42 -2.60
CA VAL A 222 5.89 -1.15 -1.87
C VAL A 222 5.17 -0.08 -2.69
N SER A 223 5.69 0.26 -3.87
CA SER A 223 5.11 1.33 -4.70
C SER A 223 3.81 0.93 -5.41
N PRO A 224 3.69 -0.28 -6.01
CA PRO A 224 2.43 -0.80 -6.52
C PRO A 224 1.28 -0.75 -5.51
N LEU A 225 1.51 -1.17 -4.26
CA LEU A 225 0.48 -1.18 -3.23
C LEU A 225 0.17 0.23 -2.70
N ALA A 226 1.16 1.12 -2.62
CA ALA A 226 0.89 2.52 -2.30
C ALA A 226 0.07 3.22 -3.40
N GLU A 227 0.29 2.90 -4.68
CA GLU A 227 -0.58 3.32 -5.80
C GLU A 227 -1.99 2.70 -5.69
N ALA A 228 -2.09 1.42 -5.30
CA ALA A 228 -3.39 0.77 -5.10
C ALA A 228 -4.23 1.46 -4.02
N VAL A 229 -3.67 1.68 -2.84
CA VAL A 229 -4.37 2.33 -1.73
C VAL A 229 -4.76 3.78 -2.07
N GLU A 230 -3.93 4.49 -2.82
CA GLU A 230 -4.28 5.82 -3.34
C GLU A 230 -5.54 5.79 -4.21
N VAL A 231 -5.65 4.83 -5.12
CA VAL A 231 -6.82 4.63 -5.99
C VAL A 231 -8.04 4.20 -5.16
N PHE A 232 -7.88 3.28 -4.20
CA PHE A 232 -8.95 2.84 -3.31
C PHE A 232 -9.61 4.04 -2.62
N VAL A 233 -8.80 4.96 -2.12
CA VAL A 233 -9.27 6.14 -1.39
C VAL A 233 -9.81 7.22 -2.33
N LYS A 234 -9.06 7.61 -3.37
CA LYS A 234 -9.39 8.79 -4.20
C LYS A 234 -10.46 8.50 -5.25
N GLU A 235 -10.46 7.31 -5.84
CA GLU A 235 -11.37 6.98 -6.95
C GLU A 235 -12.56 6.12 -6.49
N PHE A 236 -12.37 5.25 -5.49
CA PHE A 236 -13.41 4.32 -5.02
C PHE A 236 -13.97 4.65 -3.63
N ASN A 237 -13.50 5.73 -3.00
CA ASN A 237 -13.98 6.23 -1.71
C ASN A 237 -13.85 5.20 -0.54
N CYS A 238 -12.96 4.21 -0.67
CA CYS A 238 -12.64 3.22 0.35
C CYS A 238 -11.66 3.80 1.38
N LYS A 239 -12.10 4.81 2.15
CA LYS A 239 -11.23 5.58 3.06
C LYS A 239 -10.76 4.79 4.29
N SER A 240 -11.58 3.84 4.78
CA SER A 240 -11.27 3.06 5.99
C SER A 240 -10.04 2.17 5.83
N ILE A 241 -9.72 1.75 4.61
CA ILE A 241 -8.60 0.84 4.32
C ILE A 241 -7.27 1.36 4.85
N VAL A 242 -7.06 2.68 4.87
CA VAL A 242 -5.83 3.30 5.39
C VAL A 242 -5.68 3.02 6.88
N MET A 243 -6.77 3.16 7.64
CA MET A 243 -6.79 2.85 9.07
C MET A 243 -6.59 1.36 9.32
N GLU A 244 -7.26 0.50 8.54
CA GLU A 244 -7.15 -0.95 8.66
C GLU A 244 -5.71 -1.43 8.40
N ILE A 245 -5.05 -0.94 7.34
CA ILE A 245 -3.65 -1.28 7.04
C ILE A 245 -2.71 -0.79 8.15
N ILE A 246 -2.87 0.44 8.64
CA ILE A 246 -2.06 0.97 9.73
C ILE A 246 -2.26 0.15 11.00
N GLN A 247 -3.49 -0.28 11.27
CA GLN A 247 -3.81 -1.12 12.41
C GLN A 247 -3.14 -2.50 12.29
N GLU A 248 -3.15 -3.13 11.12
CA GLU A 248 -2.45 -4.39 10.89
C GLU A 248 -0.94 -4.25 11.09
N ILE A 249 -0.32 -3.17 10.59
CA ILE A 249 1.11 -2.89 10.83
C ILE A 249 1.39 -2.61 12.32
N SER A 250 0.48 -1.95 13.04
CA SER A 250 0.63 -1.68 14.47
C SER A 250 0.64 -2.95 15.33
N ARG A 251 0.02 -4.04 14.85
CA ARG A 251 -0.09 -5.32 15.54
C ARG A 251 1.09 -6.27 15.29
N LEU A 252 2.03 -5.90 14.41
CA LEU A 252 3.21 -6.71 14.12
C LEU A 252 4.08 -6.87 15.37
N ASP A 253 4.62 -8.08 15.57
CA ASP A 253 5.49 -8.37 16.70
C ASP A 253 6.83 -7.62 16.58
N MET A 254 7.21 -6.90 17.65
CA MET A 254 8.41 -6.06 17.66
C MET A 254 9.70 -6.85 17.49
N LYS A 255 9.74 -8.11 17.97
CA LYS A 255 10.93 -8.97 17.81
C LYS A 255 11.06 -9.44 16.36
N GLU A 256 9.95 -9.75 15.71
CA GLU A 256 9.94 -10.03 14.27
C GLU A 256 10.41 -8.83 13.46
N LEU A 257 9.97 -7.60 13.78
CA LEU A 257 10.43 -6.37 13.11
C LEU A 257 11.93 -6.10 13.28
N ASN A 258 12.57 -6.62 14.33
CA ASN A 258 14.02 -6.51 14.50
C ASN A 258 14.77 -7.63 13.75
N ARG A 259 14.17 -8.83 13.67
CA ARG A 259 14.77 -10.00 13.01
C ARG A 259 14.69 -9.91 11.48
N ASP A 260 13.52 -9.54 10.96
CA ASP A 260 13.24 -9.45 9.52
C ASP A 260 13.39 -8.00 9.04
N THR A 261 14.64 -7.62 8.77
CA THR A 261 14.99 -6.25 8.35
C THR A 261 14.50 -5.92 6.94
N SER A 262 14.31 -6.93 6.07
CA SER A 262 13.78 -6.75 4.72
C SER A 262 12.30 -6.39 4.76
N ALA A 263 11.46 -7.20 5.44
CA ALA A 263 10.04 -6.87 5.61
C ALA A 263 9.84 -5.53 6.32
N THR A 264 10.63 -5.27 7.37
CA THR A 264 10.60 -4.01 8.11
C THR A 264 10.92 -2.81 7.23
N ARG A 265 11.87 -2.97 6.30
CA ARG A 265 12.18 -1.94 5.30
C ARG A 265 10.99 -1.70 4.38
N SER A 266 10.34 -2.75 3.89
CA SER A 266 9.16 -2.65 3.04
C SER A 266 8.00 -1.93 3.73
N TYR A 267 7.68 -2.28 4.98
CA TYR A 267 6.67 -1.58 5.77
C TYR A 267 7.02 -0.10 5.96
N SER A 268 8.28 0.19 6.29
CA SER A 268 8.75 1.56 6.50
C SER A 268 8.57 2.41 5.23
N LEU A 269 9.05 1.91 4.09
CA LEU A 269 8.95 2.61 2.80
C LEU A 269 7.49 2.78 2.36
N PHE A 270 6.67 1.75 2.56
CA PHE A 270 5.25 1.80 2.24
C PHE A 270 4.52 2.87 3.08
N LEU A 271 4.77 2.92 4.39
CA LEU A 271 4.17 3.94 5.25
C LEU A 271 4.60 5.37 4.86
N PHE A 272 5.86 5.56 4.43
CA PHE A 272 6.30 6.85 3.88
C PHE A 272 5.55 7.19 2.59
N GLU A 273 5.51 6.30 1.59
CA GLU A 273 4.79 6.55 0.33
C GLU A 273 3.29 6.79 0.57
N LEU A 274 2.68 6.06 1.50
CA LEU A 274 1.28 6.24 1.89
C LEU A 274 1.05 7.62 2.54
N THR A 275 1.95 8.04 3.42
CA THR A 275 1.92 9.37 4.05
C THR A 275 2.13 10.50 3.04
N GLU A 276 2.99 10.29 2.05
CA GLU A 276 3.19 11.25 0.96
C GLU A 276 1.91 11.46 0.14
N LYS A 277 1.20 10.36 -0.20
CA LYS A 277 0.03 10.36 -1.09
C LYS A 277 -1.28 10.72 -0.38
N LEU A 278 -1.44 10.29 0.88
CA LEU A 278 -2.70 10.32 1.64
C LEU A 278 -2.53 10.82 3.09
N PRO A 279 -1.86 11.98 3.32
CA PRO A 279 -1.51 12.42 4.68
C PRO A 279 -2.74 12.65 5.59
N GLU A 280 -3.83 13.19 5.03
CA GLU A 280 -5.08 13.46 5.77
C GLU A 280 -5.78 12.17 6.25
N TYR A 281 -5.57 11.03 5.55
CA TYR A 281 -6.15 9.73 5.91
C TYR A 281 -5.24 8.91 6.83
N VAL A 282 -3.93 9.14 6.76
CA VAL A 282 -2.96 8.50 7.66
C VAL A 282 -3.04 9.10 9.07
N ARG A 283 -3.19 10.43 9.14
CA ARG A 283 -3.17 11.20 10.40
C ARG A 283 -4.02 10.61 11.54
N PRO A 284 -5.30 10.23 11.35
CA PRO A 284 -6.15 9.76 12.45
C PRO A 284 -5.66 8.49 13.14
N SER A 285 -4.84 7.70 12.44
CA SER A 285 -4.39 6.37 12.87
C SER A 285 -2.94 6.34 13.35
N LEU A 286 -2.22 7.47 13.30
CA LEU A 286 -0.80 7.52 13.64
C LEU A 286 -0.49 7.14 15.09
N SER A 287 -1.41 7.43 16.01
CA SER A 287 -1.25 7.06 17.42
C SER A 287 -1.10 5.55 17.63
N LEU A 288 -1.65 4.73 16.71
CA LEU A 288 -1.50 3.28 16.74
C LEU A 288 -0.05 2.83 16.50
N LEU A 289 0.72 3.60 15.73
CA LEU A 289 2.11 3.25 15.39
C LEU A 289 3.10 3.59 16.50
N ILE A 290 2.71 4.42 17.48
CA ILE A 290 3.59 4.85 18.58
C ILE A 290 4.11 3.67 19.39
N VAL A 291 3.35 2.58 19.47
CA VAL A 291 3.75 1.34 20.15
C VAL A 291 5.12 0.84 19.69
N HIS A 292 5.48 1.07 18.42
CA HIS A 292 6.75 0.62 17.84
C HIS A 292 7.94 1.54 18.14
N LEU A 293 7.73 2.73 18.73
CA LEU A 293 8.80 3.63 19.16
C LEU A 293 9.61 3.06 20.33
N ASP A 294 9.03 2.17 21.13
CA ASP A 294 9.75 1.48 22.21
C ASP A 294 10.37 0.15 21.74
N GLY A 295 10.16 -0.23 20.48
CA GLY A 295 10.64 -1.50 19.92
C GLY A 295 12.14 -1.47 19.56
N ASP A 296 12.76 -2.66 19.44
CA ASP A 296 14.20 -2.80 19.15
C ASP A 296 14.60 -2.32 17.75
N SER A 297 13.69 -2.42 16.78
CA SER A 297 13.95 -2.12 15.37
C SER A 297 14.12 -0.62 15.14
N TYR A 298 15.39 -0.18 15.07
CA TYR A 298 15.71 1.23 14.80
C TYR A 298 15.17 1.73 13.46
N MET A 299 14.96 0.83 12.48
CA MET A 299 14.40 1.15 11.18
C MET A 299 12.93 1.56 11.30
N MET A 300 12.15 0.80 12.07
CA MET A 300 10.75 1.10 12.32
C MET A 300 10.60 2.40 13.14
N ARG A 301 11.37 2.55 14.24
CA ARG A 301 11.38 3.80 15.03
C ARG A 301 11.66 5.02 14.17
N LYS A 302 12.75 4.94 13.38
CA LYS A 302 13.14 5.99 12.44
C LYS A 302 12.02 6.31 11.44
N SER A 303 11.35 5.28 10.92
CA SER A 303 10.27 5.44 9.95
C SER A 303 9.10 6.22 10.54
N ILE A 304 8.64 5.79 11.72
CA ILE A 304 7.48 6.38 12.40
C ILE A 304 7.76 7.83 12.76
N LEU A 305 8.93 8.13 13.34
CA LEU A 305 9.32 9.52 13.64
C LEU A 305 9.35 10.40 12.39
N GLY A 306 9.79 9.85 11.25
CA GLY A 306 9.74 10.55 9.97
C GLY A 306 8.32 10.89 9.53
N ILE A 307 7.42 9.92 9.62
CA ILE A 307 6.00 10.08 9.30
C ILE A 307 5.32 11.10 10.21
N LEU A 308 5.63 11.08 11.52
CA LEU A 308 5.13 12.07 12.48
C LEU A 308 5.56 13.49 12.05
N GLY A 309 6.84 13.68 11.74
CA GLY A 309 7.36 14.95 11.25
C GLY A 309 6.71 15.43 9.95
N ASP A 310 6.54 14.54 8.98
CA ASP A 310 5.92 14.88 7.69
C ASP A 310 4.44 15.26 7.86
N ILE A 311 3.71 14.60 8.79
CA ILE A 311 2.31 14.92 9.11
C ILE A 311 2.19 16.26 9.84
N VAL A 312 3.14 16.57 10.73
CA VAL A 312 3.18 17.90 11.37
C VAL A 312 3.30 18.99 10.30
N ILE A 313 4.21 18.83 9.34
CA ILE A 313 4.41 19.79 8.25
C ILE A 313 3.18 19.88 7.34
N LYS A 314 2.67 18.73 6.86
CA LYS A 314 1.65 18.69 5.80
C LYS A 314 0.24 18.96 6.27
N VAL A 315 -0.08 18.59 7.52
CA VAL A 315 -1.46 18.59 8.02
C VAL A 315 -1.63 19.46 9.27
N LEU A 316 -0.66 19.44 10.19
CA LEU A 316 -0.77 20.10 11.50
C LEU A 316 0.00 21.43 11.61
N SER A 317 0.26 22.09 10.48
CA SER A 317 0.87 23.43 10.43
C SER A 317 -0.11 24.52 9.96
N LYS A 318 -1.41 24.22 9.90
CA LYS A 318 -2.46 25.18 9.51
C LYS A 318 -2.79 26.11 10.69
N GLU A 319 -3.21 27.34 10.43
CA GLU A 319 -3.53 28.32 11.49
C GLU A 319 -4.81 27.94 12.27
N ASP A 320 -5.80 27.38 11.57
CA ASP A 320 -7.11 27.02 12.13
C ASP A 320 -7.21 25.54 12.56
N LEU A 321 -6.32 25.11 13.46
CA LEU A 321 -6.40 23.76 14.05
C LEU A 321 -7.38 23.72 15.23
N ASP A 322 -8.21 22.69 15.29
CA ASP A 322 -9.00 22.36 16.50
C ASP A 322 -8.08 21.91 17.65
N GLU A 323 -8.57 21.97 18.89
CA GLU A 323 -7.76 21.64 20.08
C GLU A 323 -7.17 20.22 20.02
N LYS A 324 -7.93 19.22 19.54
CA LYS A 324 -7.42 17.85 19.42
C LYS A 324 -6.28 17.75 18.39
N SER A 325 -6.36 18.52 17.30
CA SER A 325 -5.26 18.65 16.34
C SER A 325 -3.99 19.23 16.99
N LYS A 326 -4.14 20.25 17.85
CA LYS A 326 -3.01 20.88 18.56
C LYS A 326 -2.38 19.92 19.57
N ASP A 327 -3.19 19.17 20.32
CA ASP A 327 -2.72 18.15 21.26
C ASP A 327 -1.91 17.06 20.54
N ASN A 328 -2.44 16.54 19.42
CA ASN A 328 -1.72 15.57 18.61
C ASN A 328 -0.39 16.14 18.07
N CYS A 329 -0.39 17.40 17.61
CA CYS A 329 0.83 18.06 17.14
C CYS A 329 1.88 18.13 18.25
N ASN A 330 1.48 18.59 19.45
CA ASN A 330 2.36 18.65 20.61
C ASN A 330 2.92 17.28 20.97
N GLN A 331 2.07 16.26 21.03
CA GLN A 331 2.50 14.89 21.35
C GLN A 331 3.49 14.34 20.31
N PHE A 332 3.27 14.60 19.02
CA PHE A 332 4.19 14.16 17.97
C PHE A 332 5.55 14.85 18.06
N LEU A 333 5.56 16.13 18.40
CA LEU A 333 6.80 16.87 18.65
C LEU A 333 7.52 16.38 19.91
N GLU A 334 6.81 15.99 20.96
CA GLU A 334 7.40 15.39 22.17
C GLU A 334 8.13 14.08 21.86
N TYR A 335 7.51 13.19 21.07
CA TYR A 335 8.22 11.97 20.63
C TYR A 335 9.50 12.30 19.86
N LEU A 336 9.52 13.36 19.04
CA LEU A 336 10.73 13.82 18.37
C LEU A 336 11.76 14.41 19.35
N GLU A 337 11.35 15.13 20.40
CA GLU A 337 12.27 15.64 21.43
C GLU A 337 12.93 14.48 22.20
N ASP A 338 12.14 13.49 22.63
CA ASP A 338 12.62 12.31 23.37
C ASP A 338 13.64 11.51 22.57
N HIS A 339 13.37 11.29 21.27
CA HIS A 339 14.21 10.48 20.40
C HIS A 339 15.48 11.19 19.88
N ILE A 340 15.75 12.45 20.27
CA ILE A 340 17.09 13.05 20.15
C ILE A 340 18.12 12.27 20.99
N HIS A 341 17.65 11.55 22.02
CA HIS A 341 18.47 10.74 22.91
C HIS A 341 18.37 9.23 22.63
N ASP A 342 17.79 8.81 21.51
CA ASP A 342 17.66 7.39 21.15
C ASP A 342 19.01 6.64 21.23
N ILE A 343 18.97 5.40 21.71
CA ILE A 343 20.15 4.55 21.85
C ILE A 343 20.92 4.35 20.53
N ASN A 344 20.22 4.40 19.39
CA ASN A 344 20.76 4.19 18.07
C ASN A 344 21.08 5.52 17.38
N ALA A 345 22.32 5.66 16.91
CA ALA A 345 22.78 6.87 16.24
C ALA A 345 22.02 7.17 14.93
N HIS A 346 21.48 6.17 14.23
CA HIS A 346 20.69 6.37 13.02
C HIS A 346 19.37 7.06 13.32
N VAL A 347 18.69 6.69 14.40
CA VAL A 347 17.44 7.34 14.83
C VAL A 347 17.74 8.78 15.21
N ARG A 348 18.72 9.02 16.10
CA ARG A 348 19.11 10.38 16.51
C ARG A 348 19.46 11.29 15.32
N SER A 349 20.25 10.78 14.37
CA SER A 349 20.60 11.55 13.17
C SER A 349 19.38 11.86 12.29
N SER A 350 18.41 10.93 12.22
CA SER A 350 17.16 11.13 11.49
C SER A 350 16.26 12.15 12.17
N VAL A 351 16.13 12.09 13.50
CA VAL A 351 15.33 13.03 14.30
C VAL A 351 15.84 14.46 14.14
N LEU A 352 17.15 14.68 14.20
CA LEU A 352 17.74 15.99 13.92
C LEU A 352 17.45 16.48 12.49
N SER A 353 17.46 15.57 11.50
CA SER A 353 17.09 15.89 10.13
C SER A 353 15.59 16.25 10.01
N ILE A 354 14.71 15.59 10.76
CA ILE A 354 13.28 15.89 10.80
C ILE A 354 13.04 17.27 11.43
N TRP A 355 13.69 17.57 12.56
CA TRP A 355 13.66 18.92 13.15
C TRP A 355 14.16 20.00 12.18
N CYS A 356 15.17 19.69 11.37
CA CYS A 356 15.66 20.60 10.34
C CYS A 356 14.57 20.89 9.28
N LYS A 357 13.87 19.85 8.82
CA LYS A 357 12.71 20.03 7.92
C LYS A 357 11.60 20.87 8.57
N LEU A 358 11.24 20.59 9.83
CA LEU A 358 10.24 21.35 10.58
C LEU A 358 10.63 22.82 10.72
N CYS A 359 11.91 23.09 10.99
CA CYS A 359 12.46 24.44 11.11
C CYS A 359 12.32 25.22 9.79
N VAL A 360 12.76 24.62 8.68
CA VAL A 360 12.67 25.22 7.34
C VAL A 360 11.20 25.44 6.92
N ALA A 361 10.31 24.52 7.28
CA ALA A 361 8.88 24.64 7.05
C ALA A 361 8.16 25.63 7.98
N LYS A 362 8.87 26.21 8.97
CA LYS A 362 8.31 27.07 10.03
C LYS A 362 7.21 26.40 10.86
N SER A 363 7.31 25.09 11.02
CA SER A 363 6.34 24.25 11.73
C SER A 363 6.69 24.02 13.21
N ILE A 364 7.77 24.62 13.72
CA ILE A 364 8.16 24.50 15.14
C ILE A 364 7.43 25.60 15.94
N PRO A 365 6.56 25.22 16.91
CA PRO A 365 5.91 26.20 17.77
C PRO A 365 6.90 27.09 18.52
N LEU A 366 6.58 28.38 18.68
CA LEU A 366 7.46 29.35 19.34
C LEU A 366 7.94 28.88 20.71
N GLY A 367 7.04 28.32 21.53
CA GLY A 367 7.38 27.81 22.87
C GLY A 367 8.37 26.64 22.88
N ARG A 368 8.55 25.94 21.75
CA ARG A 368 9.48 24.80 21.64
C ARG A 368 10.83 25.16 21.04
N GLN A 369 10.97 26.34 20.43
CA GLN A 369 12.21 26.79 19.77
C GLN A 369 13.44 26.67 20.67
N TYR A 370 13.33 27.15 21.91
CA TYR A 370 14.43 27.09 22.88
C TYR A 370 14.78 25.65 23.31
N SER A 371 13.77 24.80 23.55
CA SER A 371 13.98 23.38 23.89
C SER A 371 14.77 22.67 22.80
N VAL A 372 14.29 22.77 21.56
CA VAL A 372 14.92 22.15 20.38
C VAL A 372 16.34 22.66 20.17
N LEU A 373 16.58 23.96 20.32
CA LEU A 373 17.92 24.56 20.25
C LEU A 373 18.87 23.93 21.28
N LYS A 374 18.45 23.88 22.55
CA LYS A 374 19.25 23.33 23.65
C LYS A 374 19.56 21.85 23.44
N LEU A 375 18.55 21.06 23.04
CA LEU A 375 18.71 19.64 22.73
C LEU A 375 19.70 19.43 21.58
N THR A 376 19.60 20.23 20.53
CA THR A 376 20.49 20.18 19.36
C THR A 376 21.94 20.51 19.73
N MET A 377 22.16 21.55 20.54
CA MET A 377 23.49 21.89 21.06
C MET A 377 24.11 20.71 21.84
N GLY A 378 23.30 20.00 22.63
CA GLY A 378 23.71 18.79 23.35
C GLY A 378 24.11 17.62 22.44
N ARG A 379 23.90 17.70 21.12
CA ARG A 379 24.33 16.69 20.13
C ARG A 379 25.58 17.10 19.34
N LEU A 380 26.16 18.28 19.58
CA LEU A 380 27.44 18.67 18.97
C LEU A 380 28.61 17.79 19.40
N LEU A 381 28.52 17.20 20.60
CA LEU A 381 29.53 16.29 21.16
C LEU A 381 29.10 14.82 21.06
N ASP A 382 28.15 14.51 20.17
CA ASP A 382 27.73 13.14 19.95
C ASP A 382 28.91 12.24 19.54
N LYS A 383 28.91 10.96 19.94
CA LYS A 383 29.92 9.99 19.49
C LYS A 383 29.90 9.80 17.98
N SER A 384 28.71 9.78 17.37
CA SER A 384 28.53 9.58 15.94
C SER A 384 28.80 10.87 15.15
N SER A 385 29.70 10.80 14.18
CA SER A 385 29.98 11.91 13.26
C SER A 385 28.75 12.34 12.47
N ASN A 386 27.89 11.40 12.09
CA ASN A 386 26.65 11.70 11.37
C ASN A 386 25.66 12.49 12.23
N VAL A 387 25.57 12.19 13.52
CA VAL A 387 24.72 12.95 14.45
C VAL A 387 25.28 14.37 14.63
N ARG A 388 26.59 14.51 14.84
CA ARG A 388 27.24 15.84 14.92
C ARG A 388 27.00 16.68 13.66
N LYS A 389 27.11 16.07 12.47
CA LYS A 389 26.82 16.72 11.18
C LYS A 389 25.38 17.25 11.14
N GLN A 390 24.40 16.41 11.49
CA GLN A 390 22.99 16.81 11.48
C GLN A 390 22.68 17.87 12.54
N ALA A 391 23.33 17.83 13.70
CA ALA A 391 23.20 18.86 14.73
C ALA A 391 23.67 20.22 14.22
N VAL A 392 24.84 20.29 13.57
CA VAL A 392 25.34 21.55 12.96
C VAL A 392 24.40 22.06 11.88
N GLN A 393 23.84 21.16 11.05
CA GLN A 393 22.87 21.55 10.02
C GLN A 393 21.60 22.14 10.65
N LEU A 394 21.04 21.51 11.67
CA LEU A 394 19.86 22.02 12.38
C LEU A 394 20.14 23.35 13.08
N LEU A 395 21.27 23.52 13.76
CA LEU A 395 21.64 24.82 14.36
C LEU A 395 21.73 25.93 13.32
N THR A 396 22.29 25.61 12.15
CA THR A 396 22.38 26.55 11.03
C THR A 396 20.98 26.97 10.57
N SER A 397 20.08 26.02 10.40
CA SER A 397 18.68 26.29 10.03
C SER A 397 17.94 27.08 11.11
N LEU A 398 18.13 26.76 12.40
CA LEU A 398 17.52 27.49 13.51
C LEU A 398 17.95 28.97 13.56
N LEU A 399 19.21 29.26 13.23
CA LEU A 399 19.70 30.63 13.13
C LEU A 399 19.11 31.35 11.90
N GLN A 400 19.14 30.70 10.75
CA GLN A 400 18.65 31.27 9.48
C GLN A 400 17.13 31.48 9.46
N CYS A 401 16.39 30.59 10.10
CA CYS A 401 14.93 30.58 10.15
C CYS A 401 14.40 31.00 11.53
N ASN A 402 15.20 31.74 12.31
CA ASN A 402 14.79 32.15 13.65
C ASN A 402 13.51 33.02 13.57
N PRO A 403 12.52 32.80 14.45
CA PRO A 403 11.24 33.50 14.36
C PRO A 403 11.22 34.87 15.05
N TYR A 404 12.35 35.31 15.64
CA TYR A 404 12.38 36.47 16.53
C TYR A 404 12.75 37.76 15.79
N THR A 405 13.89 37.76 15.10
CA THR A 405 14.43 38.97 14.47
C THR A 405 15.46 38.65 13.40
N PHE A 406 15.66 39.59 12.47
CA PHE A 406 16.69 39.49 11.43
C PHE A 406 18.12 39.53 12.00
N SER A 407 18.32 40.22 13.13
CA SER A 407 19.62 40.37 13.78
C SER A 407 19.48 40.09 15.27
N LEU A 408 20.42 39.34 15.85
CA LEU A 408 20.43 38.95 17.26
C LEU A 408 21.60 39.61 18.03
N PRO A 409 21.68 40.95 18.11
CA PRO A 409 22.72 41.63 18.88
C PRO A 409 22.45 41.46 20.39
N ILE A 410 23.37 40.79 21.09
CA ILE A 410 23.20 40.42 22.50
C ILE A 410 22.99 41.66 23.38
N GLU A 411 23.81 42.70 23.22
CA GLU A 411 23.75 43.92 24.04
C GLU A 411 22.40 44.65 23.93
N GLU A 412 21.84 44.72 22.73
CA GLU A 412 20.54 45.37 22.50
C GLU A 412 19.40 44.56 23.12
N LEU A 413 19.42 43.23 22.93
CA LEU A 413 18.41 42.33 23.50
C LEU A 413 18.46 42.33 25.04
N GLU A 414 19.65 42.36 25.64
CA GLU A 414 19.82 42.49 27.09
C GLU A 414 19.29 43.83 27.61
N SER A 415 19.56 44.93 26.90
CA SER A 415 19.04 46.26 27.24
C SER A 415 17.51 46.30 27.19
N GLN A 416 16.91 45.76 26.12
CA GLN A 416 15.45 45.66 25.96
C GLN A 416 14.83 44.78 27.06
N LEU A 417 15.43 43.63 27.37
CA LEU A 417 14.96 42.74 28.44
C LEU A 417 14.97 43.45 29.79
N ASN A 418 16.05 44.18 30.12
CA ASN A 418 16.16 44.93 31.37
C ASN A 418 15.11 46.04 31.46
N ALA A 419 14.86 46.76 30.35
CA ALA A 419 13.86 47.82 30.29
C ALA A 419 12.43 47.27 30.52
N GLU A 420 12.05 46.21 29.82
CA GLU A 420 10.72 45.60 29.97
C GLU A 420 10.56 44.89 31.33
N SER A 421 11.61 44.26 31.87
CA SER A 421 11.57 43.64 33.20
C SER A 421 11.33 44.68 34.30
N LYS A 422 11.96 45.85 34.21
CA LYS A 422 11.73 46.95 35.15
C LYS A 422 10.28 47.46 35.05
N LYS A 423 9.77 47.60 33.83
CA LYS A 423 8.39 48.03 33.57
C LYS A 423 7.37 47.03 34.12
N LEU A 424 7.64 45.73 34.02
CA LEU A 424 6.82 44.67 34.62
C LEU A 424 6.81 44.78 36.15
N GLN A 425 7.97 44.95 36.79
CA GLN A 425 8.07 45.14 38.25
C GLN A 425 7.30 46.38 38.73
N ASP A 426 7.38 47.49 38.00
CA ASP A 426 6.64 48.72 38.32
C ASP A 426 5.12 48.49 38.24
N LEU A 427 4.64 47.69 37.28
CA LEU A 427 3.22 47.34 37.12
C LEU A 427 2.73 46.34 38.18
N GLU A 428 3.51 45.32 38.51
CA GLU A 428 3.18 44.36 39.59
C GLU A 428 3.09 45.08 40.93
N GLY A 429 4.03 45.99 41.22
CA GLY A 429 4.00 46.82 42.43
C GLY A 429 2.83 47.83 42.50
N LEU A 430 2.12 48.06 41.39
CA LEU A 430 0.88 48.83 41.34
C LEU A 430 -0.36 47.94 41.58
N ILE A 431 -0.32 46.67 41.18
CA ILE A 431 -1.39 45.69 41.43
C ILE A 431 -1.45 45.34 42.91
N ASP A 432 -0.29 45.16 43.58
CA ASP A 432 -0.21 44.84 45.02
C ASP A 432 -0.62 46.00 45.96
N LYS A 433 -0.91 47.20 45.40
CA LYS A 433 -1.34 48.39 46.15
C LYS A 433 -2.85 48.61 46.17
N TYR A 434 -3.61 47.76 45.49
CA TYR A 434 -5.08 47.71 45.50
C TYR A 434 -5.54 46.35 46.03
#